data_AF-A0A0F9PV09-F1
#
_entry.id   AF-A0A0F9PV09-F1
#
_cell.length_a   1.000
_cell.length_b   1.000
_cell.length_c   1.000
_cell.angle_alpha   90.00
_cell.angle_beta   90.00
_cell.angle_gamma   90.00
#
_symmetry.space_group_name_H-M   'P 1'
#
loop_
_entity.id
_entity.type
_entity.pdbx_description
1 polymer ?
#
loop_
_entity_poly.entity_id
_entity_poly.type
_entity_poly.pdbx_seq_one_letter_code
_entity_poly.pdbx_strand_id
1 'polypeptide(L)'
;MKKIRYVFYMPVWRKGQWKDNFIGYGIAIWTFALNCWKPKMWKYIRKHFFSHVEMWFPDEDGKFITMTPEIDLEPFAINSVPQFTGQCFSSTMRDAQGVRFALASEVLRNPRRWWYIEATVTDTRYELMLLLAKRQEGKPYDKWGLFTGFFMLAPYLQNDDERYCSDVCAWLAWMANILPKRLWIISPRRFAWLLVKNLNRELKPLVKGKYNGKIQKHSRISRCVQIR
;
A
#
# COMPACT_ATOMS: atom_id res chain seq x y z
N MET A 1 21.07 14.80 -0.24
CA MET A 1 20.49 13.44 -0.07
C MET A 1 19.03 13.58 0.34
N LYS A 2 18.10 12.92 -0.35
CA LYS A 2 16.65 12.96 -0.06
C LYS A 2 16.13 11.57 0.33
N LYS A 3 15.06 11.54 1.11
CA LYS A 3 14.37 10.30 1.49
C LYS A 3 13.12 10.11 0.62
N ILE A 4 12.81 8.86 0.32
CA ILE A 4 11.57 8.46 -0.37
C ILE A 4 11.02 7.19 0.27
N ARG A 5 9.69 7.05 0.26
CA ARG A 5 9.01 5.90 0.84
C ARG A 5 8.21 5.17 -0.21
N TYR A 6 8.36 3.86 -0.25
CA TYR A 6 7.45 2.98 -0.98
C TYR A 6 6.44 2.45 0.03
N VAL A 7 5.18 2.86 -0.10
CA VAL A 7 4.13 2.57 0.89
C VAL A 7 3.15 1.54 0.36
N PHE A 8 2.63 0.72 1.27
CA PHE A 8 1.78 -0.43 1.01
C PHE A 8 0.52 -0.37 1.85
N TYR A 9 -0.64 -0.52 1.21
CA TYR A 9 -1.93 -0.50 1.89
C TYR A 9 -2.41 -1.91 2.22
N MET A 10 -2.66 -2.15 3.51
CA MET A 10 -3.19 -3.42 3.99
C MET A 10 -4.73 -3.42 3.92
N PRO A 11 -5.35 -4.36 3.17
CA PRO A 11 -6.80 -4.52 3.15
C PRO A 11 -7.32 -5.08 4.48
N VAL A 12 -8.61 -4.88 4.77
CA VAL A 12 -9.26 -5.39 5.98
C VAL A 12 -10.00 -6.70 5.68
N TRP A 13 -9.60 -7.78 6.35
CA TRP A 13 -10.34 -9.05 6.33
C TRP A 13 -11.35 -9.08 7.47
N ARG A 14 -12.65 -9.16 7.16
CA ARG A 14 -13.74 -9.29 8.14
C ARG A 14 -14.72 -10.37 7.69
N LYS A 15 -15.17 -11.23 8.63
CA LYS A 15 -16.19 -12.26 8.39
C LYS A 15 -15.94 -13.18 7.18
N GLY A 16 -14.68 -13.46 6.85
CA GLY A 16 -14.36 -14.34 5.71
C GLY A 16 -14.25 -13.64 4.35
N GLN A 17 -14.35 -12.31 4.30
CA GLN A 17 -14.26 -11.52 3.07
C GLN A 17 -13.36 -10.28 3.24
N TRP A 18 -12.79 -9.78 2.14
CA TRP A 18 -12.13 -8.48 2.10
C TRP A 18 -13.18 -7.38 1.93
N LYS A 19 -13.21 -6.37 2.81
CA LYS A 19 -14.25 -5.32 2.81
C LYS A 19 -14.13 -4.34 1.61
N ASP A 20 -12.97 -4.26 0.97
CA ASP A 20 -12.71 -3.32 -0.12
C ASP A 20 -12.98 -4.02 -1.47
N ASN A 21 -14.25 -3.98 -1.90
CA ASN A 21 -14.87 -4.85 -2.90
C ASN A 21 -14.37 -4.80 -4.37
N PHE A 22 -13.43 -3.94 -4.76
CA PHE A 22 -13.22 -3.65 -6.19
C PHE A 22 -12.37 -4.69 -6.95
N ILE A 23 -11.59 -5.51 -6.24
CA ILE A 23 -10.78 -6.61 -6.80
C ILE A 23 -11.20 -7.95 -6.14
N GLY A 24 -12.45 -8.02 -5.66
CA GLY A 24 -12.94 -9.15 -4.88
C GLY A 24 -13.05 -10.44 -5.69
N TYR A 25 -13.54 -10.38 -6.94
CA TYR A 25 -13.85 -11.56 -7.73
C TYR A 25 -12.62 -12.20 -8.41
N GLY A 26 -11.74 -11.41 -9.02
CA GLY A 26 -10.50 -11.91 -9.61
C GLY A 26 -9.52 -12.45 -8.57
N ILE A 27 -9.46 -11.82 -7.39
CA ILE A 27 -8.73 -12.36 -6.24
C ILE A 27 -9.45 -13.60 -5.71
N ALA A 28 -10.78 -13.63 -5.58
CA ALA A 28 -11.53 -14.78 -5.05
C ALA A 28 -11.34 -16.08 -5.85
N ILE A 29 -11.33 -16.00 -7.19
CA ILE A 29 -11.17 -17.19 -8.06
C ILE A 29 -9.78 -17.83 -7.89
N TRP A 30 -8.71 -17.03 -7.87
CA TRP A 30 -7.37 -17.56 -7.60
C TRP A 30 -7.09 -17.78 -6.11
N THR A 31 -7.79 -17.08 -5.21
CA THR A 31 -7.82 -17.34 -3.76
C THR A 31 -8.33 -18.74 -3.49
N PHE A 32 -9.38 -19.15 -4.21
CA PHE A 32 -9.87 -20.52 -4.18
C PHE A 32 -8.80 -21.49 -4.70
N ALA A 33 -8.21 -21.24 -5.88
CA ALA A 33 -7.16 -22.08 -6.45
C ALA A 33 -5.90 -22.21 -5.55
N LEU A 34 -5.41 -21.13 -4.95
CA LEU A 34 -4.27 -21.14 -4.02
C LEU A 34 -4.58 -21.80 -2.69
N ASN A 35 -5.78 -21.58 -2.17
CA ASN A 35 -6.22 -22.21 -0.93
C ASN A 35 -6.35 -23.73 -1.13
N CYS A 36 -6.78 -24.18 -2.33
CA CYS A 36 -6.78 -25.58 -2.72
C CYS A 36 -5.36 -26.15 -2.93
N TRP A 37 -4.45 -25.39 -3.54
CA TRP A 37 -3.14 -25.93 -3.96
C TRP A 37 -2.04 -25.81 -2.90
N LYS A 38 -1.99 -24.72 -2.11
CA LYS A 38 -0.99 -24.49 -1.04
C LYS A 38 -1.59 -23.74 0.16
N PRO A 39 -2.38 -24.39 1.02
CA PRO A 39 -3.09 -23.76 2.15
C PRO A 39 -2.17 -23.06 3.16
N LYS A 40 -0.94 -23.54 3.36
CA LYS A 40 0.06 -22.85 4.20
C LYS A 40 0.40 -21.48 3.62
N MET A 41 0.69 -21.41 2.32
CA MET A 41 1.02 -20.16 1.61
C MET A 41 -0.14 -19.15 1.69
N TRP A 42 -1.38 -19.64 1.63
CA TRP A 42 -2.58 -18.82 1.79
C TRP A 42 -2.69 -18.15 3.16
N LYS A 43 -2.46 -18.89 4.25
CA LYS A 43 -2.45 -18.32 5.62
C LYS A 43 -1.45 -17.17 5.76
N TYR A 44 -0.34 -17.24 5.02
CA TYR A 44 0.68 -16.17 4.99
C TYR A 44 0.31 -15.01 4.09
N ILE A 45 -0.19 -15.26 2.87
CA ILE A 45 -0.70 -14.22 1.98
C ILE A 45 -1.75 -13.41 2.74
N ARG A 46 -2.74 -14.05 3.37
CA ARG A 46 -3.76 -13.37 4.18
C ARG A 46 -3.20 -12.46 5.28
N LYS A 47 -2.00 -12.77 5.82
CA LYS A 47 -1.34 -11.99 6.87
C LYS A 47 -0.51 -10.81 6.32
N HIS A 48 -0.03 -10.90 5.08
CA HIS A 48 0.92 -9.95 4.48
C HIS A 48 0.53 -9.48 3.07
N PHE A 49 -0.76 -9.57 2.73
CA PHE A 49 -1.29 -9.11 1.46
C PHE A 49 -1.49 -7.59 1.50
N PHE A 50 -1.06 -6.91 0.45
CA PHE A 50 -1.33 -5.49 0.25
C PHE A 50 -2.17 -5.32 -1.02
N SER A 51 -3.21 -4.49 -0.94
CA SER A 51 -4.10 -4.25 -2.09
C SER A 51 -3.66 -3.07 -2.94
N HIS A 52 -2.84 -2.18 -2.39
CA HIS A 52 -2.43 -0.94 -3.03
C HIS A 52 -1.01 -0.53 -2.65
N VAL A 53 -0.35 0.23 -3.53
CA VAL A 53 0.99 0.79 -3.29
C VAL A 53 1.08 2.21 -3.83
N GLU A 54 1.90 3.02 -3.19
CA GLU A 54 2.21 4.39 -3.62
C GLU A 54 3.71 4.63 -3.47
N MET A 55 4.25 5.53 -4.30
CA MET A 55 5.50 6.21 -3.99
C MET A 55 5.19 7.50 -3.24
N TRP A 56 5.80 7.69 -2.08
CA TRP A 56 5.60 8.88 -1.25
C TRP A 56 6.88 9.70 -1.23
N PHE A 57 6.73 10.93 -1.72
CA PHE A 57 7.76 11.97 -1.74
C PHE A 57 7.52 12.94 -0.58
N PRO A 58 8.57 13.34 0.15
CA PRO A 58 8.45 14.27 1.25
C PRO A 58 8.08 15.67 0.76
N ASP A 59 7.71 16.55 1.68
CA ASP A 59 7.58 17.98 1.41
C ASP A 59 8.94 18.66 1.15
N GLU A 60 8.90 19.98 0.95
CA GLU A 60 10.07 20.81 0.65
C GLU A 60 11.13 20.76 1.77
N ASP A 61 10.69 20.64 3.02
CA ASP A 61 11.53 20.45 4.21
C ASP A 61 12.15 19.04 4.30
N GLY A 62 11.75 18.11 3.42
CA GLY A 62 12.16 16.72 3.49
C GLY A 62 11.41 15.92 4.57
N LYS A 63 10.30 16.44 5.09
CA LYS A 63 9.44 15.78 6.09
C LYS A 63 8.33 15.01 5.39
N PHE A 64 7.90 13.94 6.05
CA PHE A 64 6.75 13.13 5.64
C PHE A 64 5.57 13.29 6.60
N ILE A 65 5.87 13.55 7.87
CA ILE A 65 4.86 13.67 8.92
C ILE A 65 5.24 14.87 9.75
N THR A 66 4.31 15.79 9.91
CA THR A 66 4.38 16.87 10.90
C THR A 66 3.44 16.55 12.04
N MET A 67 3.84 16.90 13.26
CA MET A 67 2.96 16.79 14.43
C MET A 67 2.29 18.13 14.62
N THR A 68 0.97 18.14 14.58
CA THR A 68 0.18 19.36 14.72
C THR A 68 -0.56 19.27 16.04
N PRO A 69 -0.50 20.33 16.89
CA PRO A 69 -1.33 20.38 18.07
C PRO A 69 -2.79 20.47 17.64
N GLU A 70 -3.58 19.49 18.06
CA GLU A 70 -5.03 19.50 17.97
C GLU A 70 -5.57 19.71 19.39
N ILE A 71 -6.38 20.75 19.54
CA ILE A 71 -6.98 21.09 20.82
C ILE A 71 -8.28 20.29 20.92
N ASP A 72 -8.27 19.24 21.73
CA ASP A 72 -9.51 18.59 22.14
C ASP A 72 -10.20 19.49 23.15
N LEU A 73 -11.41 19.94 22.80
CA LEU A 73 -12.18 20.85 23.63
C LEU A 73 -12.69 20.19 24.94
N GLU A 74 -12.72 18.85 25.00
CA GLU A 74 -13.28 18.07 26.11
C GLU A 74 -12.59 16.68 26.22
N PRO A 75 -11.78 16.39 27.24
CA PRO A 75 -11.19 17.30 28.22
C PRO A 75 -10.10 18.16 27.56
N PHE A 76 -9.93 19.43 27.93
CA PHE A 76 -8.89 20.33 27.43
C PHE A 76 -7.50 19.66 27.41
N ALA A 77 -7.18 19.05 26.28
CA ALA A 77 -5.97 18.27 26.08
C ALA A 77 -5.38 18.68 24.74
N ILE A 78 -4.10 19.05 24.76
CA ILE A 78 -3.35 19.26 23.53
C ILE A 78 -2.88 17.89 23.08
N ASN A 79 -3.62 17.30 22.15
CA ASN A 79 -3.22 16.08 21.48
C ASN A 79 -2.36 16.44 20.27
N SER A 80 -1.37 15.60 19.95
CA SER A 80 -0.58 15.76 18.73
C SER A 80 -1.07 14.76 17.70
N VAL A 81 -1.62 15.27 16.59
CA VAL A 81 -2.10 14.42 15.50
C VAL A 81 -1.13 14.48 14.34
N PRO A 82 -0.70 13.31 13.82
CA PRO A 82 0.20 13.26 12.68
C PRO A 82 -0.51 13.77 11.43
N GLN A 83 0.00 14.85 10.85
CA GLN A 83 -0.37 15.33 9.52
C GLN A 83 0.61 14.76 8.50
N PHE A 84 0.06 14.14 7.45
CA PHE A 84 0.85 13.59 6.35
C PHE A 84 1.16 14.69 5.34
N THR A 85 2.45 14.97 5.14
CA THR A 85 2.93 16.02 4.23
C THR A 85 3.54 15.41 2.96
N GLY A 86 3.78 16.26 1.96
CA GLY A 86 4.31 15.85 0.67
C GLY A 86 3.25 15.23 -0.24
N GLN A 87 3.71 14.43 -1.21
CA GLN A 87 2.88 13.92 -2.30
C GLN A 87 3.03 12.41 -2.48
N CYS A 88 1.92 11.75 -2.73
CA CYS A 88 1.87 10.37 -3.17
C CYS A 88 1.71 10.31 -4.70
N PHE A 89 2.48 9.43 -5.33
CA PHE A 89 2.42 9.12 -6.74
C PHE A 89 1.97 7.69 -6.93
N SER A 90 0.95 7.49 -7.76
CA SER A 90 0.38 6.18 -8.07
C SER A 90 -0.59 6.26 -9.24
N SER A 91 -1.22 5.14 -9.55
CA SER A 91 -2.32 5.04 -10.50
C SER A 91 -3.57 4.47 -9.82
N THR A 92 -4.71 5.15 -9.97
CA THR A 92 -5.96 4.78 -9.29
C THR A 92 -7.13 4.68 -10.25
N MET A 93 -8.09 3.84 -9.92
CA MET A 93 -9.39 3.78 -10.60
C MET A 93 -10.42 4.73 -9.97
N ARG A 94 -10.07 5.44 -8.89
CA ARG A 94 -10.95 6.33 -8.13
C ARG A 94 -10.58 7.80 -8.34
N ASP A 95 -11.61 8.64 -8.46
CA ASP A 95 -11.64 10.11 -8.41
C ASP A 95 -10.84 10.86 -9.50
N ALA A 96 -9.77 10.27 -10.04
CA ALA A 96 -9.11 10.64 -11.29
C ALA A 96 -8.54 9.35 -11.89
N GLN A 97 -9.06 8.92 -13.04
CA GLN A 97 -8.69 7.63 -13.61
C GLN A 97 -7.26 7.68 -14.17
N GLY A 98 -6.37 6.87 -13.59
CA GLY A 98 -5.00 6.74 -14.07
C GLY A 98 -3.94 7.27 -13.11
N VAL A 99 -2.77 7.57 -13.69
CA VAL A 99 -1.57 8.00 -12.98
C VAL A 99 -1.69 9.46 -12.55
N ARG A 100 -1.41 9.75 -11.28
CA ARG A 100 -1.43 11.10 -10.74
C ARG A 100 -0.50 11.30 -9.55
N PHE A 101 -0.21 12.57 -9.28
CA PHE A 101 0.17 13.01 -7.94
C PHE A 101 -1.06 13.39 -7.12
N ALA A 102 -1.01 13.08 -5.82
CA ALA A 102 -2.05 13.43 -4.86
C ALA A 102 -1.40 13.84 -3.54
N LEU A 103 -2.09 14.67 -2.75
CA LEU A 103 -1.58 15.04 -1.43
C LEU A 103 -1.51 13.80 -0.52
N ALA A 104 -0.43 13.66 0.25
CA ALA A 104 -0.28 12.52 1.15
C ALA A 104 -1.43 12.45 2.18
N SER A 105 -1.94 13.60 2.64
CA SER A 105 -3.11 13.71 3.52
C SER A 105 -4.40 13.15 2.89
N GLU A 106 -4.54 13.25 1.56
CA GLU A 106 -5.67 12.69 0.81
C GLU A 106 -5.57 11.16 0.71
N VAL A 107 -4.37 10.64 0.43
CA VAL A 107 -4.15 9.21 0.15
C VAL A 107 -4.03 8.39 1.44
N LEU A 108 -3.38 8.94 2.46
CA LEU A 108 -2.99 8.21 3.67
C LEU A 108 -4.01 8.31 4.83
N ARG A 109 -5.29 8.58 4.54
CA ARG A 109 -6.41 8.74 5.51
C ARG A 109 -6.62 7.59 6.52
N ASN A 110 -6.03 6.42 6.29
CA ASN A 110 -6.10 5.26 7.19
C ASN A 110 -4.70 4.82 7.64
N PRO A 111 -3.98 5.63 8.44
CA PRO A 111 -2.54 5.46 8.62
C PRO A 111 -2.14 4.14 9.27
N ARG A 112 -2.99 3.56 10.12
CA ARG A 112 -2.76 2.23 10.74
C ARG A 112 -2.73 1.07 9.73
N ARG A 113 -3.19 1.30 8.51
CA ARG A 113 -3.23 0.31 7.42
C ARG A 113 -2.06 0.45 6.46
N TRP A 114 -1.26 1.50 6.61
CA TRP A 114 -0.13 1.77 5.75
C TRP A 114 1.17 1.29 6.39
N TRP A 115 1.96 0.64 5.55
CA TRP A 115 3.32 0.21 5.87
C TRP A 115 4.25 0.75 4.82
N TYR A 116 5.53 0.92 5.14
CA TYR A 116 6.48 1.49 4.20
C TYR A 116 7.86 0.87 4.29
N ILE A 117 8.60 1.00 3.18
CA ILE A 117 10.04 0.85 3.12
C ILE A 117 10.61 2.23 2.74
N GLU A 118 11.63 2.67 3.47
CA GLU A 118 12.31 3.95 3.24
C GLU A 118 13.66 3.71 2.57
N ALA A 119 13.99 4.56 1.59
CA ALA A 119 15.33 4.63 1.01
C ALA A 119 15.81 6.08 0.98
N THR A 120 17.13 6.22 1.06
CA THR A 120 17.82 7.49 0.83
C THR A 120 18.42 7.46 -0.57
N VAL A 121 18.16 8.51 -1.34
CA VAL A 121 18.66 8.70 -2.70
C VAL A 121 19.45 10.01 -2.80
N THR A 122 20.33 10.10 -3.80
CA THR A 122 21.01 11.35 -4.12
C THR A 122 20.02 12.36 -4.69
N ASP A 123 20.36 13.65 -4.62
CA ASP A 123 19.46 14.73 -5.05
C ASP A 123 19.19 14.63 -6.57
N THR A 124 20.23 14.37 -7.37
CA THR A 124 20.10 14.12 -8.82
C THR A 124 19.16 12.95 -9.13
N ARG A 125 19.23 11.87 -8.35
CA ARG A 125 18.37 10.69 -8.56
C ARG A 125 16.93 10.97 -8.14
N TYR A 126 16.74 11.75 -7.09
CA TYR A 126 15.44 12.21 -6.65
C TYR A 126 14.75 13.07 -7.73
N GLU A 127 15.46 14.07 -8.27
CA GLU A 127 14.97 14.94 -9.33
C GLU A 127 14.62 14.16 -10.60
N LEU A 128 15.49 13.23 -11.00
CA LEU A 128 15.24 12.36 -12.14
C LEU A 128 13.97 11.51 -11.93
N MET A 129 13.79 10.95 -10.75
CA MET A 129 12.58 10.18 -10.43
C MET A 129 11.32 11.02 -10.48
N LEU A 130 11.34 12.25 -9.95
CA LEU A 130 10.20 13.17 -10.03
C LEU A 130 9.87 13.56 -11.47
N LEU A 131 10.88 13.90 -12.27
CA LEU A 131 10.69 14.22 -13.69
C LEU A 131 10.05 13.05 -14.44
N LEU A 132 10.55 11.84 -14.22
CA LEU A 132 10.06 10.62 -14.85
C LEU A 132 8.65 10.26 -14.39
N ALA A 133 8.33 10.45 -13.11
CA ALA A 133 6.99 10.26 -12.58
C ALA A 133 6.00 11.25 -13.19
N LYS A 134 6.37 12.54 -13.30
CA LYS A 134 5.55 13.57 -13.98
C LYS A 134 5.26 13.22 -15.45
N ARG A 135 6.20 12.60 -16.17
CA ARG A 135 5.96 12.13 -17.55
C ARG A 135 4.93 10.99 -17.66
N GLN A 136 4.63 10.30 -16.57
CA GLN A 136 3.58 9.28 -16.55
C GLN A 136 2.22 9.84 -16.13
N GLU A 137 2.17 11.06 -15.57
CA GLU A 137 0.93 11.66 -15.09
C GLU A 137 -0.11 11.82 -16.22
N GLY A 138 -1.37 11.55 -15.90
CA GLY A 138 -2.48 11.59 -16.86
C GLY A 138 -2.67 10.29 -17.66
N LYS A 139 -1.72 9.35 -17.61
CA LYS A 139 -1.91 8.06 -18.29
C LYS A 139 -3.07 7.27 -17.69
N PRO A 140 -3.99 6.73 -18.51
CA PRO A 140 -5.15 5.96 -18.04
C PRO A 140 -4.78 4.73 -17.21
N TYR A 141 -5.75 4.26 -16.41
CA TYR A 141 -5.55 3.10 -15.56
C TYR A 141 -5.61 1.80 -16.38
N ASP A 142 -4.53 1.03 -16.34
CA ASP A 142 -4.45 -0.27 -17.03
C ASP A 142 -5.25 -1.35 -16.29
N LYS A 143 -6.48 -1.59 -16.75
CA LYS A 143 -7.35 -2.64 -16.20
C LYS A 143 -6.86 -4.02 -16.62
N TRP A 144 -6.39 -4.18 -17.85
CA TRP A 144 -5.98 -5.48 -18.39
C TRP A 144 -4.65 -5.95 -17.81
N GLY A 145 -3.66 -5.07 -17.68
CA GLY A 145 -2.40 -5.26 -16.98
C GLY A 145 -2.55 -5.67 -15.52
N LEU A 146 -3.60 -5.19 -14.84
CA LEU A 146 -3.92 -5.66 -13.48
C LEU A 146 -4.28 -7.16 -13.46
N PHE A 147 -4.97 -7.63 -14.51
CA PHE A 147 -5.34 -9.03 -14.70
C PHE A 147 -4.17 -9.86 -15.28
N THR A 148 -3.40 -9.36 -16.25
CA THR A 148 -2.29 -10.09 -16.89
C THR A 148 -1.02 -10.09 -16.04
N GLY A 149 -0.76 -9.02 -15.29
CA GLY A 149 0.26 -8.97 -14.24
C GLY A 149 -0.02 -9.90 -13.06
N PHE A 150 -1.22 -10.49 -13.02
CA PHE A 150 -1.53 -11.64 -12.15
C PHE A 150 -0.84 -12.94 -12.60
N PHE A 151 -0.56 -13.11 -13.90
CA PHE A 151 -0.06 -14.36 -14.49
C PHE A 151 1.46 -14.39 -14.74
N MET A 152 2.24 -13.44 -14.20
CA MET A 152 3.65 -13.22 -14.57
C MET A 152 3.89 -12.91 -16.06
N LEU A 153 2.82 -12.73 -16.85
CA LEU A 153 2.84 -12.32 -18.25
C LEU A 153 2.83 -10.79 -18.44
N ALA A 154 2.73 -10.04 -17.33
CA ALA A 154 2.81 -8.57 -17.29
C ALA A 154 3.85 -7.95 -18.24
N PRO A 155 5.12 -8.40 -18.27
CA PRO A 155 6.13 -7.73 -19.10
C PRO A 155 5.93 -7.93 -20.60
N TYR A 156 5.12 -8.91 -21.02
CA TYR A 156 4.85 -9.20 -22.43
C TYR A 156 3.53 -8.60 -22.92
N LEU A 157 2.69 -8.11 -22.01
CA LEU A 157 1.37 -7.54 -22.28
C LEU A 157 1.24 -6.12 -21.70
N GLN A 158 2.38 -5.49 -21.39
CA GLN A 158 2.42 -4.14 -20.85
C GLN A 158 2.02 -3.16 -21.96
N ASN A 159 0.92 -2.46 -21.75
CA ASN A 159 0.53 -1.33 -22.58
C ASN A 159 1.31 -0.10 -22.08
N ASP A 160 2.09 0.55 -22.95
CA ASP A 160 2.85 1.74 -22.55
C ASP A 160 1.97 2.98 -22.35
N ASP A 161 0.75 2.97 -22.90
CA ASP A 161 -0.23 4.05 -22.81
C ASP A 161 -1.07 4.01 -21.53
N GLU A 162 -1.12 2.86 -20.86
CA GLU A 162 -1.88 2.66 -19.63
C GLU A 162 -0.97 2.19 -18.49
N ARG A 163 -1.27 2.56 -17.24
CA ARG A 163 -0.49 2.09 -16.08
C ARG A 163 -1.39 1.74 -14.90
N TYR A 164 -1.07 0.65 -14.20
CA TYR A 164 -1.66 0.33 -12.89
C TYR A 164 -0.66 0.62 -11.76
N CYS A 165 -1.13 0.90 -10.53
CA CYS A 165 -0.28 1.45 -9.46
C CYS A 165 0.97 0.62 -9.16
N SER A 166 0.85 -0.70 -9.05
CA SER A 166 2.03 -1.52 -8.75
C SER A 166 3.03 -1.62 -9.88
N ASP A 167 2.70 -1.29 -11.13
CA ASP A 167 3.71 -1.22 -12.18
C ASP A 167 4.52 0.07 -12.01
N VAL A 168 3.84 1.21 -12.13
CA VAL A 168 4.49 2.52 -12.16
C VAL A 168 5.23 2.84 -10.85
N CYS A 169 4.66 2.46 -9.70
CA CYS A 169 5.32 2.65 -8.41
C CYS A 169 6.50 1.69 -8.21
N ALA A 170 6.41 0.46 -8.73
CA ALA A 170 7.51 -0.51 -8.58
C ALA A 170 8.70 -0.19 -9.48
N TRP A 171 8.44 0.36 -10.67
CA TRP A 171 9.47 0.92 -11.53
C TRP A 171 10.24 2.03 -10.80
N LEU A 172 9.54 3.01 -10.22
CA LEU A 172 10.18 4.06 -9.41
C LEU A 172 10.88 3.51 -8.17
N ALA A 173 10.31 2.50 -7.50
CA ALA A 173 10.94 1.87 -6.35
C ALA A 173 12.20 1.06 -6.75
N TRP A 174 12.27 0.52 -7.97
CA TRP A 174 13.51 -0.04 -8.51
C TRP A 174 14.54 1.06 -8.77
N MET A 175 14.13 2.18 -9.38
CA MET A 175 15.00 3.33 -9.55
C MET A 175 15.52 3.85 -8.20
N ALA A 176 14.73 3.76 -7.13
CA ALA A 176 15.12 4.10 -5.76
C ALA A 176 16.07 3.10 -5.08
N ASN A 177 16.40 1.97 -5.72
CA ASN A 177 17.04 0.80 -5.10
C ASN A 177 16.25 0.23 -3.89
N ILE A 178 14.95 0.49 -3.81
CA ILE A 178 14.05 -0.13 -2.82
C ILE A 178 13.75 -1.57 -3.26
N LEU A 179 13.47 -1.77 -4.56
CA LEU A 179 13.19 -3.07 -5.15
C LEU A 179 14.31 -3.47 -6.13
N PRO A 180 14.69 -4.75 -6.22
CA PRO A 180 15.50 -5.24 -7.33
C PRO A 180 14.65 -5.28 -8.62
N LYS A 181 15.31 -5.11 -9.77
CA LYS A 181 14.65 -5.10 -11.10
C LYS A 181 13.73 -6.30 -11.34
N ARG A 182 14.14 -7.49 -10.89
CA ARG A 182 13.35 -8.73 -11.02
C ARG A 182 11.99 -8.70 -10.31
N LEU A 183 11.83 -7.84 -9.30
CA LEU A 183 10.58 -7.70 -8.54
C LEU A 183 9.74 -6.51 -9.00
N TRP A 184 10.22 -5.68 -9.94
CA TRP A 184 9.37 -4.71 -10.63
C TRP A 184 8.33 -5.42 -11.51
N ILE A 185 8.75 -6.50 -12.17
CA ILE A 185 7.93 -7.30 -13.08
C ILE A 185 6.78 -8.03 -12.36
N ILE A 186 6.95 -8.30 -11.07
CA ILE A 186 6.00 -9.05 -10.25
C ILE A 186 5.24 -8.05 -9.38
N SER A 187 3.91 -7.96 -9.48
CA SER A 187 3.10 -7.03 -8.68
C SER A 187 3.51 -7.04 -7.20
N PRO A 188 4.26 -6.02 -6.69
CA PRO A 188 4.90 -6.13 -5.38
C PRO A 188 3.90 -6.10 -4.23
N ARG A 189 2.68 -5.62 -4.51
CA ARG A 189 1.49 -5.73 -3.65
C ARG A 189 1.26 -7.15 -3.12
N ARG A 190 1.51 -8.15 -3.96
CA ARG A 190 1.20 -9.56 -3.68
C ARG A 190 2.37 -10.33 -3.10
N PHE A 191 3.58 -9.80 -3.24
CA PHE A 191 4.83 -10.42 -2.80
C PHE A 191 5.68 -9.48 -1.93
N ALA A 192 5.07 -8.49 -1.28
CA ALA A 192 5.78 -7.58 -0.38
C ALA A 192 6.52 -8.34 0.74
N TRP A 193 6.04 -9.53 1.11
CA TRP A 193 6.78 -10.42 1.99
C TRP A 193 8.08 -10.98 1.40
N LEU A 194 8.15 -11.27 0.09
CA LEU A 194 9.44 -11.61 -0.55
C LEU A 194 10.41 -10.43 -0.46
N LEU A 195 9.92 -9.19 -0.45
CA LEU A 195 10.76 -8.02 -0.19
C LEU A 195 11.30 -8.02 1.23
N VAL A 196 10.45 -8.29 2.22
CA VAL A 196 10.87 -8.34 3.63
C VAL A 196 11.84 -9.49 3.89
N LYS A 197 11.53 -10.70 3.39
CA LYS A 197 12.31 -11.91 3.67
C LYS A 197 13.60 -12.02 2.84
N ASN A 198 13.55 -11.72 1.55
CA ASN A 198 14.70 -11.97 0.66
C ASN A 198 15.58 -10.73 0.44
N LEU A 199 15.11 -9.52 0.76
CA LEU A 199 15.90 -8.30 0.58
C LEU A 199 16.37 -7.67 1.89
N ASN A 200 16.13 -8.33 3.02
CA ASN A 200 16.50 -7.84 4.35
C ASN A 200 16.01 -6.39 4.61
N ARG A 201 14.84 -6.04 4.06
CA ARG A 201 14.23 -4.71 4.22
C ARG A 201 13.21 -4.76 5.35
N GLU A 202 13.34 -3.83 6.29
CA GLU A 202 12.38 -3.68 7.38
C GLU A 202 11.11 -2.97 6.88
N LEU A 203 9.97 -3.62 7.04
CA LEU A 203 8.66 -3.03 6.77
C LEU A 203 8.21 -2.27 8.03
N LYS A 204 8.04 -0.95 7.91
CA LYS A 204 7.72 -0.08 9.04
C LYS A 204 6.25 0.34 8.99
N PRO A 205 5.49 0.26 10.10
CA PRO A 205 4.15 0.83 10.14
C PRO A 205 4.23 2.36 10.07
N LEU A 206 3.29 2.99 9.37
CA LEU A 206 3.26 4.45 9.22
C LEU A 206 3.07 5.18 10.55
N VAL A 207 2.23 4.63 11.44
CA VAL A 207 2.03 5.12 12.80
C VAL A 207 2.22 3.94 13.76
N LYS A 208 3.05 4.14 14.79
CA LYS A 208 3.26 3.14 15.86
C LYS A 208 1.96 2.99 16.66
N GLY A 209 1.41 1.79 16.63
CA GLY A 209 0.24 1.41 17.42
C GLY A 209 -0.09 -0.04 17.12
N LYS A 210 -0.63 -0.77 18.09
CA LYS A 210 -1.13 -2.12 17.80
C LYS A 210 -2.24 -1.96 16.76
N TYR A 211 -2.02 -2.47 15.54
CA TYR A 211 -3.14 -2.89 14.72
C TYR A 211 -3.78 -4.04 15.48
N ASN A 212 -4.73 -3.71 16.37
CA ASN A 212 -5.58 -4.66 17.07
C ASN A 212 -6.57 -5.27 16.07
N GLY A 213 -6.06 -5.87 15.01
CA GLY A 213 -6.72 -6.98 14.33
C GLY A 213 -6.80 -8.18 15.28
N LYS A 214 -7.28 -7.99 16.52
CA LYS A 214 -8.08 -9.02 17.17
C LYS A 214 -9.23 -9.23 16.19
N ILE A 215 -9.16 -10.31 15.44
CA ILE A 215 -10.36 -11.06 15.09
C ILE A 215 -11.09 -11.17 16.42
N GLN A 216 -12.12 -10.36 16.64
CA GLN A 216 -13.04 -10.61 17.74
C GLN A 216 -13.57 -12.01 17.48
N LYS A 217 -13.00 -12.99 18.20
CA LYS A 217 -13.72 -14.20 18.51
C LYS A 217 -14.92 -13.72 19.32
N HIS A 218 -16.05 -13.49 18.64
CA HIS A 218 -17.33 -13.69 19.31
C HIS A 218 -17.41 -15.19 19.60
N SER A 219 -16.79 -15.59 20.70
CA SER A 219 -16.99 -16.89 21.31
C SER A 219 -17.68 -16.65 22.63
N ARG A 220 -18.82 -17.34 22.78
CA ARG A 220 -19.62 -17.55 24.00
C ARG A 220 -20.53 -16.35 24.30
N ILE A 221 -21.85 -16.44 24.07
CA ILE A 221 -22.79 -17.31 24.80
C ILE A 221 -22.34 -17.43 26.26
N SER A 222 -22.64 -16.40 27.03
CA SER A 222 -22.87 -16.54 28.46
C SER A 222 -24.38 -16.49 28.67
N ARG A 223 -25.00 -17.67 28.75
CA ARG A 223 -26.22 -17.86 29.52
C ARG A 223 -25.87 -17.77 31.02
N CYS A 224 -26.90 -17.46 31.82
CA CYS A 224 -26.96 -17.40 33.29
C CYS A 224 -26.50 -16.06 33.91
N VAL A 225 -27.22 -15.40 34.83
CA VAL A 225 -28.42 -15.72 35.63
C VAL A 225 -29.09 -14.39 36.09
N GLN A 226 -30.37 -14.52 36.43
CA GLN A 226 -31.41 -13.62 36.96
C GLN A 226 -31.02 -12.40 37.82
N ILE A 227 -31.90 -11.38 37.87
CA ILE A 227 -32.88 -11.11 38.95
C ILE A 227 -33.65 -9.80 38.63
N ARG A 228 -34.94 -9.90 38.33
CA ARG A 228 -36.08 -9.47 39.17
C ARG A 228 -37.36 -10.04 38.57
#